data_AF-A0A935CPL8-F1
#
_entry.id   AF-A0A935CPL8-F1
#
_cell.length_a   1.000
_cell.length_b   1.000
_cell.length_c   1.000
_cell.angle_alpha   90.00
_cell.angle_beta   90.00
_cell.angle_gamma   90.00
#
_symmetry.space_group_name_H-M   'P 1'
#
loop_
_entity.id
_entity.type
_entity.pdbx_description
1 polymer ?
#
loop_
_entity_poly.entity_id
_entity_poly.type
_entity_poly.pdbx_seq_one_letter_code
_entity_poly.pdbx_strand_id
1 'polypeptide(L)'
;MARGDLALAVACDMPFLNPALLGFMLTLAQAGYDVVVPQVDDLLEPLHAVYRPASCTPAVERHLLAGDRRMISFMRLCRCAR
;
A
#
# COMPACT_ATOMS: atom_id res chain seq x y z
N MET A 1 -2.93 14.43 -4.75
CA MET A 1 -3.00 12.95 -4.84
C MET A 1 -2.09 12.47 -5.96
N ALA A 2 -1.55 11.25 -5.86
CA ALA A 2 -0.77 10.65 -6.93
C ALA A 2 -1.62 10.60 -8.22
N ARG A 3 -1.01 10.92 -9.36
CA ARG A 3 -1.72 11.01 -10.66
C ARG A 3 -1.63 9.72 -11.48
N GLY A 4 -0.82 8.76 -11.08
CA GLY A 4 -0.66 7.47 -11.76
C GLY A 4 -1.61 6.38 -11.22
N ASP A 5 -1.76 5.31 -12.00
CA ASP A 5 -2.58 4.15 -11.64
C ASP A 5 -2.05 3.38 -10.42
N LEU A 6 -0.74 3.49 -10.17
CA LEU A 6 -0.05 2.93 -9.03
C LEU A 6 0.77 4.04 -8.33
N ALA A 7 0.83 3.97 -7.02
CA ALA A 7 1.62 4.86 -6.18
C ALA A 7 2.49 4.02 -5.23
N LEU A 8 3.81 4.18 -5.33
CA LEU A 8 4.74 3.66 -4.33
C LEU A 8 4.84 4.67 -3.19
N ALA A 9 4.53 4.23 -1.97
CA ALA A 9 4.70 5.01 -0.75
C ALA A 9 5.88 4.45 0.05
N VAL A 10 6.82 5.32 0.39
CA VAL A 10 7.99 5.04 1.24
C VAL A 10 8.06 6.10 2.34
N ALA A 11 8.28 5.68 3.59
CA ALA A 11 8.57 6.59 4.70
C ALA A 11 9.90 7.31 4.48
N CYS A 12 10.01 8.55 4.98
CA CYS A 12 11.21 9.37 4.83
C CYS A 12 12.41 8.90 5.67
N ASP A 13 12.19 8.01 6.63
CA ASP A 13 13.18 7.42 7.53
C ASP A 13 13.72 6.05 7.02
N MET A 14 13.40 5.66 5.78
CA MET A 14 13.94 4.46 5.12
C MET A 14 15.02 4.81 4.08
N PRO A 15 16.28 5.12 4.49
CA PRO A 15 17.34 5.52 3.56
C PRO A 15 17.91 4.37 2.71
N PHE A 16 17.67 3.11 3.10
CA PHE A 16 18.25 1.92 2.46
C PHE A 16 17.21 1.11 1.68
N LEU A 17 16.47 1.77 0.79
CA LEU A 17 15.51 1.10 -0.07
C LEU A 17 16.21 0.10 -1.00
N ASN A 18 15.59 -1.07 -1.19
CA ASN A 18 16.06 -2.09 -2.12
C ASN A 18 15.29 -1.98 -3.45
N PRO A 19 15.90 -1.50 -4.55
CA PRO A 19 15.20 -1.32 -5.82
C PRO A 19 14.67 -2.62 -6.42
N ALA A 20 15.34 -3.75 -6.17
CA ALA A 20 14.88 -5.05 -6.67
C ALA A 20 13.57 -5.48 -5.99
N LEU A 21 13.46 -5.23 -4.68
CA LEU A 21 12.21 -5.46 -3.94
C LEU A 21 11.10 -4.56 -4.46
N LEU A 22 11.36 -3.26 -4.64
CA LEU A 22 10.37 -2.31 -5.18
C LEU A 22 9.90 -2.72 -6.58
N GLY A 23 10.82 -3.18 -7.43
CA GLY A 23 10.51 -3.72 -8.75
C GLY A 23 9.59 -4.94 -8.68
N PHE A 24 9.90 -5.90 -7.80
CA PHE A 24 9.05 -7.07 -7.56
C PHE A 24 7.65 -6.68 -7.06
N MET A 25 7.55 -5.73 -6.13
CA MET A 25 6.25 -5.26 -5.64
C MET A 25 5.40 -4.62 -6.75
N LEU A 26 6.03 -3.90 -7.67
CA LEU A 26 5.36 -3.32 -8.83
C LEU A 26 4.83 -4.40 -9.79
N THR A 27 5.56 -5.50 -10.02
CA THR A 27 5.05 -6.59 -10.88
C THR A 27 3.81 -7.24 -10.28
N LEU A 28 3.77 -7.42 -8.95
CA LEU A 28 2.58 -7.88 -8.25
C LEU A 28 1.43 -6.88 -8.42
N ALA A 29 1.66 -5.59 -8.21
CA ALA A 29 0.61 -4.57 -8.38
C ALA A 29 0.05 -4.54 -9.82
N GLN A 30 0.90 -4.75 -10.82
CA GLN A 30 0.51 -4.89 -12.23
C GLN A 30 -0.30 -6.17 -12.51
N ALA A 31 -0.10 -7.24 -11.73
CA ALA A 31 -0.96 -8.44 -11.74
C ALA A 31 -2.34 -8.21 -11.07
N GLY A 32 -2.68 -6.96 -10.77
CA GLY A 32 -4.01 -6.51 -10.37
C GLY A 32 -4.25 -6.46 -8.86
N TYR A 33 -3.20 -6.50 -8.03
CA TYR A 33 -3.37 -6.21 -6.60
C TYR A 33 -3.59 -4.70 -6.40
N ASP A 34 -4.46 -4.36 -5.45
CA ASP A 34 -4.75 -2.99 -5.05
C ASP A 34 -3.72 -2.47 -4.05
N VAL A 35 -3.22 -3.37 -3.20
CA VAL A 35 -2.18 -3.09 -2.21
C VAL A 35 -1.14 -4.20 -2.29
N VAL A 36 0.13 -3.83 -2.39
CA VAL A 36 1.27 -4.73 -2.20
C VAL A 36 2.08 -4.18 -1.03
N VAL A 37 2.08 -4.89 0.09
CA VAL A 37 2.64 -4.43 1.36
C VAL A 37 3.52 -5.53 1.96
N PRO A 38 4.81 -5.30 2.23
CA PRO A 38 5.66 -6.31 2.83
C PRO A 38 5.23 -6.58 4.28
N GLN A 39 5.47 -7.81 4.71
CA GLN A 39 5.28 -8.25 6.09
C GLN A 39 6.63 -8.68 6.68
N VAL A 40 6.99 -8.12 7.83
CA VAL A 40 8.21 -8.43 8.59
C VAL A 40 7.78 -8.78 10.02
N ASP A 41 8.20 -9.94 10.53
CA ASP A 41 7.85 -10.41 11.88
C ASP A 41 6.34 -10.30 12.19
N ASP A 42 5.52 -10.76 11.23
CA ASP A 42 4.06 -10.68 11.23
C ASP A 42 3.45 -9.26 11.19
N LEU A 43 4.26 -8.21 11.16
CA LEU A 43 3.83 -6.82 11.04
C LEU A 43 3.84 -6.36 9.59
N LEU A 44 2.74 -5.75 9.16
CA LEU A 44 2.68 -5.10 7.85
C LEU A 44 3.43 -3.77 7.89
N GLU A 45 4.15 -3.47 6.81
CA GLU A 45 4.89 -2.23 6.61
C GLU A 45 4.15 -1.32 5.61
N PRO A 46 3.04 -0.68 6.00
CA PRO A 46 2.21 0.09 5.09
C PRO A 46 2.90 1.34 4.53
N LEU A 47 3.97 1.80 5.17
CA LEU A 47 4.77 2.90 4.65
C LEU A 47 5.89 2.43 3.72
N HIS A 48 5.92 1.16 3.33
CA HIS A 48 6.78 0.60 2.30
C HIS A 48 5.90 -0.22 1.34
N ALA A 49 4.95 0.41 0.65
CA ALA A 49 3.90 -0.32 -0.07
C ALA A 49 3.52 0.33 -1.40
N VAL A 50 3.03 -0.49 -2.33
CA VAL A 50 2.41 -0.03 -3.58
C VAL A 50 0.91 -0.03 -3.44
N TYR A 51 0.28 1.07 -3.81
CA TYR A 51 -1.17 1.29 -3.74
C TYR A 51 -1.75 1.60 -5.11
N ARG A 52 -2.97 1.12 -5.37
CA ARG A 52 -3.80 1.52 -6.52
C ARG A 52 -4.77 2.61 -6.07
N PRO A 53 -4.57 3.90 -6.44
CA PRO A 53 -5.38 4.99 -5.93
C PRO A 53 -6.89 4.84 -6.22
N ALA A 54 -7.25 4.29 -7.38
CA ALA A 54 -8.64 4.09 -7.79
C ALA A 54 -9.42 3.19 -6.82
N SER A 55 -8.79 2.15 -6.28
CA SER A 55 -9.41 1.21 -5.34
C SER A 55 -9.21 1.62 -3.88
N CYS A 56 -8.02 2.16 -3.54
CA CYS A 56 -7.65 2.44 -2.16
C CYS A 56 -8.31 3.72 -1.62
N THR A 57 -8.46 4.76 -2.44
CA THR A 57 -8.96 6.07 -1.97
C THR A 57 -10.36 5.97 -1.35
N PRO A 58 -11.36 5.34 -2.00
CA PRO A 58 -12.69 5.20 -1.40
C PRO A 58 -12.68 4.36 -0.12
N ALA A 59 -11.83 3.33 -0.05
CA ALA A 59 -11.68 2.48 1.13
C ALA A 59 -11.09 3.25 2.32
N VAL A 60 -10.06 4.07 2.08
CA VAL A 60 -9.44 4.95 3.08
C VAL A 60 -10.44 6.01 3.55
N GLU A 61 -11.12 6.70 2.64
CA GLU A 61 -12.12 7.73 2.97
C GLU A 61 -13.23 7.20 3.88
N ARG A 62 -13.75 6.00 3.58
CA ARG A 62 -14.75 5.33 4.43
C ARG A 62 -14.27 5.12 5.86
N HIS A 63 -13.01 4.72 6.07
CA HIS A 63 -12.45 4.50 7.40
C HIS A 63 -12.19 5.81 8.13
N LEU A 64 -11.68 6.83 7.42
CA LEU A 64 -11.47 8.16 7.98
C LEU A 64 -12.79 8.78 8.46
N LEU A 65 -13.87 8.66 7.67
CA LEU A 65 -15.21 9.14 8.05
C LEU A 65 -15.80 8.38 9.25
N ALA A 66 -15.44 7.10 9.41
CA ALA A 66 -15.82 6.30 10.57
C ALA A 66 -14.94 6.54 11.82
N GLY A 67 -13.93 7.42 11.71
CA GLY A 67 -12.98 7.69 12.79
C GLY A 67 -11.90 6.60 12.98
N ASP A 68 -11.86 5.59 12.09
CA ASP A 68 -10.80 4.59 12.10
C ASP A 68 -9.55 5.13 11.40
N ARG A 69 -8.52 5.42 12.20
CA ARG A 69 -7.25 5.98 11.75
C ARG A 69 -6.13 4.94 11.67
N ARG A 70 -6.43 3.65 11.88
CA ARG A 70 -5.43 2.60 11.76
C ARG A 70 -5.11 2.36 10.28
N MET A 71 -3.85 2.58 9.90
CA MET A 71 -3.38 2.55 8.52
C MET A 71 -3.79 1.27 7.78
N ILE A 72 -3.69 0.11 8.43
CA ILE A 72 -3.99 -1.19 7.80
C ILE A 72 -5.48 -1.56 7.75
N SER A 73 -6.38 -0.81 8.40
CA SER A 73 -7.79 -1.20 8.50
C SER A 73 -8.48 -1.28 7.13
N PHE A 74 -8.23 -0.30 6.26
CA PHE A 74 -8.87 -0.23 4.95
C PHE A 74 -8.45 -1.37 4.01
N MET A 75 -7.29 -1.99 4.25
CA MET A 75 -6.76 -3.06 3.41
C MET A 75 -7.69 -4.27 3.33
N ARG A 76 -8.57 -4.48 4.31
CA ARG A 76 -9.60 -5.54 4.27
C ARG A 76 -10.64 -5.35 3.16
N LEU A 77 -10.75 -4.13 2.61
CA LEU A 77 -11.63 -3.80 1.49
C LEU A 77 -10.92 -3.82 0.13
N CYS A 78 -9.63 -4.18 0.11
CA CYS A 78 -8.78 -4.14 -1.08
C CYS A 78 -8.19 -5.52 -1.37
N ARG A 79 -7.89 -5.82 -2.64
CA ARG A 79 -7.14 -7.03 -3.00
C ARG A 79 -5.67 -6.85 -2.63
N CYS A 80 -5.26 -7.46 -1.52
CA CYS A 80 -3.92 -7.28 -0.95
C CYS A 80 -2.98 -8.47 -1.22
N ALA A 81 -1.74 -8.17 -1.59
CA ALA A 81 -0.60 -9.08 -1.50
C ALA A 81 0.27 -8.67 -0.31
N ARG A 82 0.64 -9.62 0.54
CA ARG A 82 1.48 -9.44 1.72
C ARG A 82 2.63 -10.45 1.74
#